data_AF-A0A667YU74-F1
#
_entry.id   AF-A0A667YU74-F1
#
_cell.length_a   1.000
_cell.length_b   1.000
_cell.length_c   1.000
_cell.angle_alpha   90.00
_cell.angle_beta   90.00
_cell.angle_gamma   90.00
#
_symmetry.space_group_name_H-M   'P 1'
#
loop_
_entity.id
_entity.type
_entity.pdbx_description
1 polymer ?
#
loop_
_entity_poly.entity_id
_entity_poly.type
_entity_poly.pdbx_seq_one_letter_code
_entity_poly.pdbx_strand_id
1 'polypeptide(L)'
;MPSFASQHPVRADQEGHHPRRGHIETTQVLVRLVKMAEAVEEKIKNYRTAPFDARFPNTNQTRNCFQNYLDFHRCNKALSDKGQDVTPCGWYQRVYKTLCPMSWVSKWDDQIEAGSFPGKI
;
A
#
# COMPACT_ATOMS: atom_id res chain seq x y z
N MET A 1 26.00 -39.59 -56.90
CA MET A 1 27.40 -39.89 -56.52
C MET A 1 28.03 -38.63 -55.95
N PRO A 2 28.57 -38.60 -54.73
CA PRO A 2 28.23 -39.28 -53.46
C PRO A 2 27.58 -38.26 -52.48
N SER A 3 26.58 -38.63 -51.66
CA SER A 3 26.73 -39.31 -50.37
C SER A 3 27.84 -38.71 -49.50
N PHE A 4 27.48 -37.85 -48.54
CA PHE A 4 28.14 -37.84 -47.24
C PHE A 4 27.13 -37.48 -46.16
N ALA A 5 26.77 -38.51 -45.42
CA ALA A 5 25.98 -38.46 -44.23
C ALA A 5 26.75 -37.76 -43.10
N SER A 6 25.98 -37.06 -42.26
CA SER A 6 25.99 -37.11 -40.80
C SER A 6 27.35 -37.12 -40.09
N GLN A 7 27.61 -36.06 -39.29
CA GLN A 7 27.98 -36.16 -37.87
C GLN A 7 28.16 -34.75 -37.28
N HIS A 8 27.06 -34.16 -36.82
CA HIS A 8 27.14 -33.12 -35.78
C HIS A 8 26.88 -33.81 -34.43
N PRO A 9 27.75 -33.63 -33.43
CA PRO A 9 27.50 -34.17 -32.10
C PRO A 9 26.29 -33.47 -31.49
N VAL A 10 25.32 -34.28 -31.09
CA VAL A 10 24.18 -33.88 -30.27
C VAL A 10 24.76 -33.31 -28.97
N ARG A 11 24.67 -31.99 -28.78
CA ARG A 11 24.97 -31.38 -27.48
C ARG A 11 23.93 -31.92 -26.50
N ALA A 12 24.39 -32.69 -25.52
CA ALA A 12 23.58 -33.13 -24.40
C ALA A 12 22.88 -31.91 -23.78
N ASP A 13 21.56 -31.98 -23.71
CA ASP A 13 20.75 -31.06 -22.94
C ASP A 13 21.27 -31.06 -21.49
N GLN A 14 21.90 -29.96 -21.10
CA GLN A 14 22.14 -29.68 -19.70
C GLN A 14 20.77 -29.41 -19.07
N GLU A 15 20.22 -30.42 -18.41
CA GLU A 15 19.15 -30.23 -17.43
C GLU A 15 19.70 -29.35 -16.30
N GLY A 16 19.63 -28.04 -16.52
CA GLY A 16 19.85 -27.04 -15.49
C GLY A 16 18.77 -27.22 -14.44
N HIS A 17 19.13 -27.85 -13.33
CA HIS A 17 18.33 -27.87 -12.12
C HIS A 17 18.22 -26.43 -11.60
N HIS A 18 17.22 -25.70 -12.09
CA HIS A 18 16.89 -24.38 -11.59
C HIS A 18 16.27 -24.57 -10.19
N PRO A 19 16.88 -24.08 -9.10
CA PRO A 19 16.27 -24.20 -7.79
C PRO A 19 14.93 -23.45 -7.81
N ARG A 20 13.85 -24.16 -7.48
CA ARG A 20 12.50 -23.59 -7.40
C ARG A 20 12.53 -22.40 -6.42
N ARG A 21 12.47 -21.18 -6.96
CA ARG A 21 12.21 -19.92 -6.25
C ARG A 21 10.80 -19.96 -5.64
N GLY A 22 10.63 -20.68 -4.54
CA GLY A 22 9.31 -20.85 -3.91
C GLY A 22 9.31 -20.72 -2.40
N HIS A 23 10.45 -20.88 -1.72
CA HIS A 23 10.46 -20.96 -0.25
C HIS A 23 11.20 -19.81 0.46
N ILE A 24 12.15 -19.15 -0.22
CA ILE A 24 12.96 -18.06 0.37
C ILE A 24 12.22 -16.71 0.25
N GLU A 25 11.38 -16.54 -0.76
CA GLU A 25 10.67 -15.29 -1.05
C GLU A 25 9.55 -15.02 -0.03
N THR A 26 8.85 -16.05 0.43
CA THR A 26 7.73 -15.94 1.38
C THR A 26 8.19 -15.43 2.74
N THR A 27 9.31 -15.93 3.26
CA THR A 27 9.88 -15.47 4.54
C THR A 27 10.35 -14.01 4.45
N GLN A 28 10.94 -13.61 3.33
CA GLN A 28 11.45 -12.26 3.15
C GLN A 28 10.31 -11.23 2.96
N VAL A 29 9.22 -11.61 2.28
CA VAL A 29 7.99 -10.80 2.18
C VAL A 29 7.33 -10.64 3.55
N LEU A 30 7.20 -11.72 4.32
CA LEU A 30 6.65 -11.67 5.69
C LEU A 30 7.47 -10.74 6.59
N VAL A 31 8.81 -10.88 6.59
CA VAL A 31 9.71 -10.01 7.36
C VAL A 31 9.57 -8.55 6.95
N ARG A 32 9.37 -8.25 5.66
CA ARG A 32 9.14 -6.87 5.19
C ARG A 32 7.80 -6.33 5.67
N LEU A 33 6.72 -7.11 5.59
CA LEU A 33 5.40 -6.69 6.07
C LEU A 33 5.41 -6.41 7.58
N VAL A 34 6.03 -7.29 8.37
CA VAL A 34 6.16 -7.12 9.83
C VAL A 34 6.98 -5.87 10.15
N LYS A 35 8.14 -5.67 9.51
CA LYS A 35 8.96 -4.45 9.71
C LYS A 35 8.22 -3.17 9.35
N MET A 36 7.40 -3.18 8.30
CA MET A 36 6.59 -2.01 7.94
C MET A 36 5.51 -1.74 8.99
N ALA A 37 4.84 -2.78 9.51
CA ALA A 37 3.85 -2.63 10.57
C ALA A 37 4.46 -2.05 11.86
N GLU A 38 5.60 -2.58 12.31
CA GLU A 38 6.32 -2.09 13.50
C GLU A 38 6.71 -0.61 13.38
N ALA A 39 7.28 -0.22 12.23
CA ALA A 39 7.67 1.16 11.96
C ALA A 39 6.47 2.12 11.92
N VAL A 40 5.31 1.66 11.44
CA VAL A 40 4.07 2.45 11.46
C VAL A 40 3.56 2.59 12.89
N GLU A 41 3.58 1.51 13.68
CA GLU A 41 3.12 1.54 15.07
C GLU A 41 3.96 2.48 15.94
N GLU A 42 5.29 2.49 15.77
CA GLU A 42 6.16 3.44 16.48
C GLU A 42 5.83 4.90 16.14
N LYS A 43 5.64 5.21 14.85
CA LYS A 43 5.22 6.54 14.40
C LYS A 43 3.88 6.95 14.97
N ILE A 44 2.96 5.99 15.07
CA ILE A 44 1.65 6.16 15.69
C ILE A 44 1.83 6.43 17.20
N LYS A 45 2.67 5.70 17.92
CA LYS A 45 2.89 5.92 19.36
C LYS A 45 3.45 7.31 19.67
N ASN A 46 4.36 7.81 18.84
CA ASN A 46 5.01 9.10 19.02
C ASN A 46 4.28 10.29 18.35
N TYR A 47 3.09 10.05 17.79
CA TYR A 47 2.32 11.08 17.11
C TYR A 47 1.78 12.14 18.09
N ARG A 48 2.06 13.42 17.81
CA ARG A 48 1.53 14.57 18.56
C ARG A 48 0.54 15.39 17.74
N THR A 49 0.91 15.71 16.51
CA THR A 49 0.12 16.50 15.56
C THR A 49 0.52 16.12 14.14
N ALA A 50 -0.25 16.56 13.15
CA ALA A 50 0.07 16.36 11.74
C ALA A 50 1.42 17.04 11.42
N PRO A 51 2.40 16.32 10.85
CA PRO A 51 3.66 16.91 10.43
C PRO A 51 3.47 17.80 9.19
N PHE A 52 4.47 18.63 8.88
CA PHE A 52 4.51 19.38 7.64
C PHE A 52 4.50 18.43 6.43
N ASP A 53 3.58 18.67 5.49
CA ASP A 53 3.49 17.95 4.22
C ASP A 53 3.88 18.88 3.08
N ALA A 54 5.02 18.60 2.44
CA ALA A 54 5.56 19.41 1.35
C ALA A 54 4.65 19.46 0.11
N ARG A 55 3.67 18.56 -0.02
CA ARG A 55 2.64 18.60 -1.07
C ARG A 55 1.65 19.74 -0.86
N PHE A 56 1.50 20.21 0.37
CA PHE A 56 0.56 21.24 0.79
C PHE A 56 1.28 22.37 1.57
N PRO A 57 2.23 23.10 0.95
CA PRO A 57 3.08 24.05 1.67
C PRO A 57 2.39 25.38 2.02
N ASN A 58 1.23 25.65 1.45
CA ASN A 58 0.52 26.92 1.59
C ASN A 58 -0.37 26.95 2.84
N THR A 59 -0.76 28.15 3.27
CA THR A 59 -1.66 28.35 4.43
C THR A 59 -3.01 27.64 4.28
N ASN A 60 -3.55 27.53 3.07
CA ASN A 60 -4.81 26.82 2.84
C ASN A 60 -4.60 25.29 2.88
N GLN A 61 -4.96 24.68 4.00
CA GLN A 61 -4.81 23.24 4.26
C GLN A 61 -6.04 22.40 3.86
N THR A 62 -7.02 22.98 3.18
CA THR A 62 -8.25 22.28 2.76
C THR A 62 -7.96 21.01 1.96
N ARG A 63 -7.03 21.07 1.00
CA ARG A 63 -6.65 19.89 0.21
C ARG A 63 -5.86 18.86 1.00
N ASN A 64 -5.08 19.28 2.00
CA ASN A 64 -4.36 18.35 2.88
C ASN A 64 -5.34 17.53 3.72
N CYS A 65 -6.30 18.21 4.35
CA CYS A 65 -7.41 17.58 5.06
C CYS A 65 -8.16 16.59 4.17
N PHE A 66 -8.66 17.05 3.01
CA PHE A 66 -9.47 16.22 2.12
C PHE A 66 -8.69 15.02 1.57
N GLN A 67 -7.42 15.20 1.21
CA GLN A 67 -6.60 14.10 0.70
C GLN A 67 -6.38 13.02 1.76
N ASN A 68 -6.07 13.39 3.02
CA ASN A 68 -5.89 12.40 4.09
C ASN A 68 -7.20 11.68 4.45
N TYR A 69 -8.34 12.36 4.35
CA TYR A 69 -9.65 11.72 4.52
C TYR A 69 -9.86 10.65 3.43
N LEU A 70 -9.65 10.99 2.16
CA LEU A 70 -9.74 10.03 1.05
C LEU A 70 -8.73 8.87 1.20
N ASP A 71 -7.49 9.16 1.56
CA ASP A 71 -6.43 8.16 1.70
C ASP A 71 -6.77 7.15 2.81
N PHE A 72 -7.36 7.60 3.92
CA PHE A 72 -7.86 6.71 4.96
C PHE A 72 -8.90 5.73 4.41
N HIS A 73 -9.97 6.23 3.78
CA HIS A 73 -11.05 5.36 3.31
C HIS A 73 -10.59 4.43 2.18
N ARG A 74 -9.75 4.92 1.25
CA ARG A 74 -9.17 4.10 0.17
C ARG A 74 -8.27 3.00 0.71
N CYS A 75 -7.39 3.34 1.65
CA CYS A 75 -6.50 2.38 2.30
C CYS A 75 -7.33 1.32 3.03
N ASN A 76 -8.29 1.76 3.85
CA ASN A 76 -9.10 0.88 4.66
C ASN A 76 -9.90 -0.09 3.79
N LYS A 77 -10.54 0.41 2.72
CA LYS A 77 -11.25 -0.40 1.74
C LYS A 77 -10.32 -1.39 1.03
N ALA A 78 -9.20 -0.91 0.47
CA ALA A 78 -8.28 -1.75 -0.29
C ALA A 78 -7.64 -2.88 0.55
N LEU A 79 -7.40 -2.66 1.84
CA LEU A 79 -6.87 -3.68 2.74
C LEU A 79 -7.98 -4.61 3.28
N SER A 80 -9.16 -4.07 3.62
CA SER A 80 -10.31 -4.86 4.07
C SER A 80 -10.79 -5.82 2.98
N ASP A 81 -10.88 -5.37 1.72
CA ASP A 81 -11.27 -6.19 0.58
C ASP A 81 -10.30 -7.37 0.34
N LYS A 82 -9.05 -7.23 0.78
CA LYS A 82 -8.02 -8.27 0.70
C LYS A 82 -7.88 -9.09 1.99
N GLY A 83 -8.67 -8.81 3.03
CA GLY A 83 -8.51 -9.42 4.36
C GLY A 83 -7.15 -9.14 5.01
N GLN A 84 -6.54 -8.00 4.68
CA GLN A 84 -5.24 -7.59 5.21
C GLN A 84 -5.38 -6.67 6.42
N ASP A 85 -4.31 -6.56 7.22
CA ASP A 85 -4.27 -5.67 8.38
C ASP A 85 -4.44 -4.19 7.97
N VAL A 86 -5.41 -3.51 8.58
CA VAL A 86 -5.75 -2.11 8.31
C VAL A 86 -4.99 -1.13 9.22
N THR A 87 -4.20 -1.61 10.17
CA THR A 87 -3.35 -0.78 11.04
C THR A 87 -2.52 0.26 10.29
N PRO A 88 -1.95 -0.02 9.10
CA PRO A 88 -1.23 0.98 8.32
C PRO A 88 -2.05 2.22 7.93
N CYS A 89 -3.37 2.08 7.78
CA CYS A 89 -4.28 3.17 7.44
C CYS A 89 -4.51 4.14 8.61
N GLY A 90 -4.21 3.71 9.84
CA GLY A 90 -4.41 4.51 11.06
C GLY A 90 -3.62 5.82 11.09
N TRP A 91 -2.52 5.90 10.33
CA TRP A 91 -1.77 7.14 10.14
C TRP A 91 -2.65 8.24 9.52
N TYR A 92 -3.30 7.95 8.38
CA TYR A 92 -4.17 8.90 7.69
C TYR A 92 -5.34 9.33 8.57
N GLN A 93 -5.87 8.39 9.37
CA GLN A 93 -6.94 8.69 10.30
C GLN A 93 -6.57 9.78 11.30
N ARG A 94 -5.37 9.68 11.88
CA ARG A 94 -4.88 10.68 12.85
C ARG A 94 -4.63 12.03 12.20
N VAL A 95 -4.06 12.02 10.99
CA VAL A 95 -3.76 13.24 10.24
C VAL A 95 -5.05 14.00 9.87
N TYR A 96 -6.04 13.35 9.25
CA TYR A 96 -7.26 14.07 8.89
C TYR A 96 -8.03 14.53 10.14
N LYS A 97 -8.06 13.76 11.23
CA LYS A 97 -8.70 14.19 12.49
C LYS A 97 -8.04 15.42 13.11
N THR A 98 -6.76 15.63 12.85
CA THR A 98 -6.03 16.81 13.33
C THR A 98 -6.23 18.02 12.42
N LEU A 99 -6.31 17.81 11.10
CA LEU A 99 -6.37 18.88 10.11
C LEU A 99 -7.80 19.35 9.78
N CYS A 100 -8.77 18.43 9.81
CA CYS A 100 -10.11 18.69 9.29
C CYS A 100 -11.03 19.27 10.37
N PRO A 101 -11.86 20.26 10.03
CA PRO A 101 -12.99 20.63 10.87
C PRO A 101 -13.92 19.44 11.08
N MET A 102 -14.34 19.17 12.32
CA MET A 102 -15.23 18.05 12.65
C MET A 102 -16.55 18.10 11.86
N SER A 103 -17.06 19.30 11.58
CA SER A 103 -18.27 19.49 10.78
C SER A 103 -18.13 19.07 9.32
N TRP A 104 -16.91 19.06 8.77
CA TRP A 104 -16.65 18.54 7.42
C TRP A 104 -16.60 17.02 7.44
N VAL A 105 -15.88 16.46 8.40
CA VAL A 105 -15.76 15.00 8.58
C VAL A 105 -17.14 14.38 8.75
N SER A 106 -17.95 14.87 9.68
CA SER A 106 -19.32 14.37 9.91
C SER A 106 -20.18 14.46 8.65
N LYS A 107 -20.14 15.57 7.91
CA LYS A 107 -20.89 15.70 6.65
C LYS A 107 -20.43 14.71 5.59
N TRP A 108 -19.13 14.45 5.49
CA TRP A 108 -18.60 13.50 4.53
C TRP A 108 -18.89 12.05 4.94
N ASP A 109 -18.87 11.75 6.23
CA ASP A 109 -19.28 10.45 6.78
C ASP A 109 -20.76 10.18 6.42
N ASP A 110 -21.66 11.13 6.69
CA ASP A 110 -23.09 11.04 6.32
C ASP A 110 -23.27 10.82 4.81
N GLN A 111 -22.49 11.52 3.98
CA GLN A 111 -22.54 11.36 2.53
C GLN A 111 -22.02 10.00 2.05
N ILE A 112 -21.03 9.42 2.74
CA ILE A 112 -20.53 8.07 2.43
C ILE A 112 -21.61 7.05 2.77
N GLU A 113 -22.23 7.15 3.94
CA GLU A 113 -23.32 6.28 4.37
C GLU A 113 -24.53 6.36 3.43
N ALA A 114 -24.86 7.57 2.97
CA ALA A 114 -25.92 7.82 2.00
C ALA A 114 -25.56 7.43 0.55
N GLY A 115 -24.29 7.06 0.27
CA GLY A 115 -23.82 6.78 -1.09
C GLY A 115 -23.78 8.00 -2.02
N SER A 116 -23.82 9.22 -1.46
CA SER A 116 -23.84 10.49 -2.19
C SER A 116 -22.51 11.26 -2.13
N PHE A 117 -21.46 10.66 -1.58
CA PHE A 117 -20.15 11.28 -1.47
C PHE A 117 -19.50 11.48 -2.85
N PRO A 118 -19.06 12.71 -3.21
CA PRO A 118 -18.54 13.00 -4.54
C PRO A 118 -17.10 12.50 -4.76
N GLY A 119 -16.37 12.17 -3.70
CA GLY A 119 -14.99 11.69 -3.81
C GLY A 119 -14.91 10.20 -4.13
N LYS A 120 -13.96 9.82 -5.00
CA LYS A 120 -13.71 8.41 -5.33
C LYS A 120 -12.99 7.70 -4.19
N ILE A 121 -13.64 6.72 -3.56
CA ILE A 121 -13.14 5.85 -2.49
C ILE A 121 -12.95 4.41 -2.97
#